data_AF-A0ABC8CEW0-F1
#
_entry.id   AF-A0ABC8CEW0-F1
#
_cell.length_a   1.000
_cell.length_b   1.000
_cell.length_c   1.000
_cell.angle_alpha   90.00
_cell.angle_beta   90.00
_cell.angle_gamma   90.00
#
_symmetry.space_group_name_H-M   'P 1'
#
loop_
_entity.id
_entity.type
_entity.pdbx_description
1 polymer ?
#
loop_
_entity_poly.entity_id
_entity_poly.type
_entity_poly.pdbx_seq_one_letter_code
_entity_poly.pdbx_strand_id
1 'polypeptide(L)'
;MPRYQATLTRNQAGRYQGTVTDQRTGNQIEFPDCSKERKAGRWIVSGKSTTPSLPEWFLEMRSMGDGLFEITATEDRNFLIRFPECEQDEIDGQSGIIGWADDVQLIEARKERAA
;
A
#
# COMPACT_ATOMS: atom_id res chain seq x y z
N MET A 1 3.44 16.66 8.99
CA MET A 1 3.82 15.27 9.28
C MET A 1 3.03 14.40 8.32
N PRO A 2 3.65 13.39 7.70
CA PRO A 2 2.94 12.46 6.83
C PRO A 2 1.78 11.81 7.58
N ARG A 3 0.60 11.80 6.96
CA ARG A 3 -0.62 11.28 7.59
C ARG A 3 -0.70 9.77 7.51
N TYR A 4 -0.26 9.20 6.40
CA TYR A 4 -0.37 7.77 6.14
C TYR A 4 1.00 7.12 6.16
N GLN A 5 1.07 5.94 6.74
CA GLN A 5 2.22 5.07 6.68
C GLN A 5 1.81 3.75 6.03
N ALA A 6 2.56 3.29 5.04
CA ALA A 6 2.46 1.94 4.52
C ALA A 6 3.62 1.12 5.06
N THR A 7 3.35 -0.10 5.51
CA THR A 7 4.36 -1.11 5.82
C THR A 7 4.08 -2.37 5.02
N LEU A 8 5.14 -3.07 4.62
CA LEU A 8 5.05 -4.36 3.95
C LEU A 8 6.18 -5.26 4.44
N THR A 9 5.85 -6.29 5.22
CA THR A 9 6.82 -7.24 5.78
C THR A 9 6.64 -8.62 5.15
N ARG A 10 7.72 -9.40 5.08
CA ARG A 10 7.64 -10.77 4.58
C ARG A 10 7.37 -11.73 5.75
N ASN A 11 6.29 -12.48 5.68
CA ASN A 11 5.95 -13.47 6.70
C ASN A 11 6.77 -14.76 6.53
N GLN A 12 6.69 -15.64 7.55
CA GLN A 12 7.45 -16.89 7.59
C GLN A 12 7.07 -17.88 6.48
N ALA A 13 5.83 -17.80 5.96
CA ALA A 13 5.37 -18.60 4.82
C ALA A 13 5.86 -18.05 3.46
N GLY A 14 6.62 -16.95 3.47
CA GLY A 14 7.16 -16.32 2.28
C GLY A 14 6.19 -15.45 1.50
N ARG A 15 4.98 -15.24 2.04
CA ARG A 15 4.02 -14.21 1.61
C ARG A 15 4.39 -12.87 2.25
N TYR A 16 3.72 -11.81 1.82
CA TYR A 16 3.88 -10.49 2.41
C TYR A 16 2.63 -10.12 3.18
N GLN A 17 2.81 -9.35 4.24
CA GLN A 17 1.73 -8.71 5.00
C GLN A 17 1.90 -7.21 4.86
N GLY A 18 0.85 -6.53 4.43
CA GLY A 18 0.82 -5.08 4.29
C GLY A 18 -0.12 -4.44 5.30
N THR A 19 0.23 -3.24 5.77
CA THR A 19 -0.65 -2.40 6.57
C THR A 19 -0.56 -0.97 6.08
N VAL A 20 -1.71 -0.28 5.98
CA VAL A 20 -1.77 1.17 5.83
C VAL A 20 -2.38 1.78 7.08
N THR A 21 -1.63 2.63 7.77
CA THR A 21 -2.03 3.28 9.03
C THR A 21 -2.27 4.77 8.81
N ASP A 22 -3.46 5.27 9.16
CA ASP A 22 -3.72 6.70 9.33
C ASP A 22 -3.17 7.14 10.68
N GLN A 23 -2.00 7.78 10.70
CA GLN A 23 -1.29 8.23 11.89
C GLN A 23 -2.10 9.23 12.73
N ARG A 24 -3.09 9.90 12.13
CA ARG A 24 -3.94 10.84 12.86
C ARG A 24 -4.99 10.14 13.71
N THR A 25 -5.53 9.02 13.23
CA THR A 25 -6.66 8.32 13.88
C THR A 25 -6.25 6.99 14.52
N GLY A 26 -5.11 6.43 14.11
CA GLY A 26 -4.69 5.07 14.46
C GLY A 26 -5.41 3.98 13.67
N ASN A 27 -6.31 4.34 12.75
CA ASN A 27 -7.03 3.35 11.94
C ASN A 27 -6.09 2.67 10.95
N GLN A 28 -6.33 1.38 10.73
CA GLN A 28 -5.51 0.54 9.86
C GLN A 28 -6.34 -0.15 8.79
N ILE A 29 -5.73 -0.32 7.62
CA ILE A 29 -6.18 -1.21 6.55
C ILE A 29 -5.17 -2.34 6.47
N GLU A 30 -5.65 -3.57 6.64
CA GLU A 30 -4.81 -4.76 6.76
C GLU A 30 -4.88 -5.61 5.50
N PHE A 31 -3.71 -5.99 4.99
CA PHE A 31 -3.51 -6.82 3.80
C PHE A 31 -2.68 -8.06 4.20
N PRO A 32 -3.28 -9.07 4.86
CA PRO A 32 -2.53 -10.14 5.52
C PRO A 32 -1.91 -11.18 4.56
N ASP A 33 -2.42 -11.29 3.33
CA ASP A 33 -1.92 -12.24 2.34
C ASP A 33 -1.66 -11.52 1.00
N CYS A 34 -0.51 -10.85 0.94
CA CYS A 34 0.02 -10.27 -0.29
C CYS A 34 0.94 -11.29 -0.99
N SER A 35 0.68 -11.52 -2.27
CA SER A 35 1.44 -12.44 -3.11
C SER A 35 2.47 -11.69 -3.95
N LYS A 36 3.65 -12.29 -4.14
CA LYS A 36 4.70 -11.77 -5.01
C LYS A 36 4.63 -12.47 -6.35
N GLU A 37 4.50 -11.70 -7.42
CA GLU A 37 4.45 -12.21 -8.78
C GLU A 37 5.26 -11.34 -9.75
N ARG A 38 5.57 -11.89 -10.93
CA ARG A 38 6.28 -11.17 -11.99
C ARG A 38 5.28 -10.75 -13.07
N LYS A 39 5.07 -9.44 -13.22
CA LYS A 39 4.13 -8.85 -14.18
C LYS A 39 4.88 -7.88 -15.09
N ALA A 40 4.75 -8.04 -16.41
CA ALA A 40 5.45 -7.24 -17.41
C ALA A 40 6.98 -7.09 -17.14
N GLY A 41 7.61 -8.17 -16.69
CA GLY A 41 9.04 -8.21 -16.38
C GLY A 41 9.45 -7.65 -15.01
N ARG A 42 8.54 -7.00 -14.27
CA ARG A 42 8.78 -6.40 -12.95
C ARG A 42 8.21 -7.25 -11.82
N TRP A 43 8.88 -7.24 -10.67
CA TRP A 43 8.33 -7.84 -9.45
C TRP A 43 7.29 -6.90 -8.86
N ILE A 44 6.11 -7.45 -8.60
CA ILE A 44 5.04 -6.79 -7.86
C ILE A 44 4.67 -7.63 -6.63
N VAL A 45 4.23 -6.96 -5.59
CA VAL A 45 3.61 -7.59 -4.43
C VAL A 45 2.22 -6.99 -4.27
N SER A 46 1.19 -7.81 -4.21
CA SER A 46 -0.17 -7.29 -4.11
C SER A 46 -1.11 -8.18 -3.31
N GLY A 47 -2.11 -7.57 -2.68
CA GLY A 47 -3.10 -8.27 -1.85
C GLY A 47 -4.36 -7.44 -1.62
N LYS A 48 -5.44 -8.13 -1.25
CA LYS A 48 -6.71 -7.50 -0.90
C LYS A 48 -6.79 -7.25 0.60
N SER A 49 -7.49 -6.18 0.96
CA SER A 49 -7.81 -5.87 2.34
C SER A 49 -8.70 -6.96 2.94
N THR A 50 -8.46 -7.29 4.21
CA THR A 50 -9.38 -8.11 5.02
C THR A 50 -10.06 -7.30 6.11
N THR A 51 -9.82 -5.98 6.18
CA THR A 51 -10.47 -5.10 7.14
C THR A 51 -11.98 -5.07 6.85
N PRO A 52 -12.85 -5.50 7.80
CA PRO A 52 -14.28 -5.68 7.52
C PRO A 52 -15.02 -4.43 7.04
N SER A 53 -14.60 -3.25 7.49
CA SER A 53 -15.18 -1.97 7.08
C SER A 53 -14.61 -1.40 5.78
N LEU A 54 -13.53 -2.00 5.26
CA LEU A 54 -12.77 -1.50 4.10
C LEU A 54 -12.36 -2.66 3.16
N PRO A 55 -13.28 -3.56 2.73
CA PRO A 55 -12.94 -4.78 2.00
C PRO A 55 -12.51 -4.53 0.54
N GLU A 56 -12.91 -3.39 -0.04
CA GLU A 56 -12.63 -3.05 -1.45
C GLU A 56 -11.23 -2.46 -1.66
N TRP A 57 -10.44 -2.33 -0.60
CA TRP A 57 -9.07 -1.85 -0.71
C TRP A 57 -8.13 -2.93 -1.25
N PHE A 58 -7.25 -2.51 -2.14
CA PHE A 58 -6.21 -3.33 -2.75
C PHE A 58 -4.86 -2.64 -2.58
N LEU A 59 -3.85 -3.41 -2.17
CA LEU A 59 -2.48 -2.94 -2.06
C LEU A 59 -1.67 -3.50 -3.22
N GLU A 60 -0.90 -2.65 -3.88
CA GLU A 60 0.11 -3.03 -4.86
C GLU A 60 1.43 -2.33 -4.53
N MET A 61 2.52 -3.08 -4.51
CA MET A 61 3.88 -2.59 -4.39
C MET A 61 4.66 -2.98 -5.64
N ARG A 62 5.42 -2.04 -6.19
CA ARG A 62 6.35 -2.29 -7.30
C ARG A 62 7.74 -1.78 -6.96
N SER A 63 8.77 -2.50 -7.43
CA SER A 63 10.13 -1.98 -7.40
C SER A 63 10.30 -0.92 -8.49
N MET A 64 10.86 0.23 -8.11
CA MET A 64 11.15 1.34 -9.02
C MET A 64 12.56 1.26 -9.62
N GLY A 65 13.42 0.39 -9.08
CA GLY A 65 14.86 0.39 -9.34
C GLY A 65 15.62 1.02 -8.16
N ASP A 66 16.95 0.86 -8.14
CA ASP A 66 17.86 1.55 -7.19
C ASP A 66 17.51 1.40 -5.70
N GLY A 67 16.86 0.29 -5.32
CA GLY A 67 16.47 0.01 -3.94
C GLY A 67 15.19 0.72 -3.47
N LEU A 68 14.53 1.49 -4.37
CA LEU A 68 13.27 2.17 -4.08
C LEU A 68 12.05 1.34 -4.51
N PHE A 69 10.97 1.53 -3.76
CA PHE A 69 9.68 0.92 -4.02
C PHE A 69 8.60 1.99 -4.08
N GLU A 70 7.54 1.71 -4.82
CA GLU A 70 6.30 2.46 -4.73
C GLU A 70 5.21 1.51 -4.20
N ILE A 71 4.44 1.98 -3.22
CA ILE A 71 3.22 1.32 -2.75
C ILE A 71 2.02 2.18 -3.16
N THR A 72 0.96 1.52 -3.60
CA THR A 72 -0.36 2.12 -3.78
C THR A 72 -1.39 1.31 -3.01
N ALA A 73 -2.24 1.99 -2.25
CA ALA A 73 -3.46 1.40 -1.71
C ALA A 73 -4.65 2.05 -2.42
N THR A 74 -5.51 1.25 -3.04
CA THR A 74 -6.63 1.72 -3.86
C THR A 74 -7.94 1.11 -3.40
N GLU A 75 -8.96 1.93 -3.18
CA GLU A 75 -10.35 1.46 -3.07
C GLU A 75 -11.02 1.55 -4.44
N ASP A 76 -11.10 0.41 -5.13
CA ASP A 76 -11.63 0.26 -6.50
C ASP A 76 -11.37 1.50 -7.39
N ARG A 77 -12.40 2.35 -7.58
CA ARG A 77 -12.34 3.53 -8.46
C ARG A 77 -12.38 4.86 -7.74
N ASN A 78 -12.48 4.90 -6.42
CA ASN A 78 -12.75 6.16 -5.72
C ASN A 78 -11.51 6.74 -5.07
N PHE A 79 -10.68 5.93 -4.41
CA PHE A 79 -9.60 6.43 -3.57
C PHE A 79 -8.26 5.76 -3.86
N LEU A 80 -7.19 6.55 -3.80
CA LEU A 80 -5.80 6.14 -3.94
C LEU A 80 -4.95 6.79 -2.84
N ILE A 81 -4.17 6.00 -2.13
CA ILE A 81 -3.05 6.48 -1.32
C ILE A 81 -1.77 6.01 -2.00
N ARG A 82 -0.93 6.97 -2.41
CA ARG A 82 0.32 6.68 -3.11
C ARG A 82 1.50 7.00 -2.21
N PHE A 83 2.39 6.02 -2.07
CA PHE A 83 3.63 6.09 -1.33
C PHE A 83 4.78 5.97 -2.35
N PRO A 84 5.29 7.10 -2.88
CA PRO A 84 6.16 7.12 -4.07
C PRO A 84 7.60 6.69 -3.81
N GLU A 85 8.09 6.90 -2.58
CA GLU A 85 9.48 6.70 -2.16
C GLU A 85 9.48 5.82 -0.92
N CYS A 86 9.18 4.54 -1.11
CA CYS A 86 9.27 3.55 -0.05
C CYS A 86 10.69 2.97 0.01
N GLU A 87 11.18 2.79 1.23
CA GLU A 87 12.53 2.30 1.51
C GLU A 87 12.48 0.99 2.29
N GLN A 88 13.58 0.24 2.23
CA GLN A 88 13.75 -0.94 3.05
C GLN A 88 14.16 -0.52 4.46
N ASP A 89 13.48 -1.05 5.47
CA ASP A 89 13.71 -0.73 6.88
C ASP A 89 13.56 -1.99 7.75
N GLU A 90 13.88 -1.87 9.04
CA GLU A 90 13.60 -2.87 10.06
C GLU A 90 12.27 -2.54 10.76
N ILE A 91 11.30 -3.45 10.64
CA ILE A 91 9.96 -3.34 11.22
C ILE A 91 9.80 -4.53 12.18
N ASP A 92 9.70 -4.26 13.48
CA ASP A 92 9.58 -5.28 14.53
C ASP A 92 10.65 -6.39 14.46
N GLY A 93 11.90 -6.01 14.15
CA GLY A 93 13.03 -6.93 14.00
C GLY A 93 13.01 -7.76 12.71
N GLN A 94 12.16 -7.40 11.76
CA GLN A 94 12.08 -8.03 10.44
C GLN A 94 12.38 -7.02 9.34
N SER A 95 13.07 -7.45 8.29
CA SER A 95 13.23 -6.59 7.10
C SER A 95 11.88 -6.38 6.42
N GLY A 96 11.50 -5.12 6.27
CA GLY A 96 10.26 -4.69 5.65
C GLY A 96 10.47 -3.50 4.73
N ILE A 97 9.38 -3.04 4.13
CA ILE A 97 9.33 -1.83 3.31
C ILE A 97 8.42 -0.85 4.02
N ILE A 98 8.87 0.40 4.15
CA ILE A 98 8.12 1.49 4.79
C ILE A 98 7.94 2.63 3.80
N GLY A 99 6.76 3.23 3.79
CA GLY A 99 6.44 4.40 2.98
C GLY A 99 5.57 5.39 3.72
N TRP A 100 5.66 6.64 3.31
CA TRP A 100 4.89 7.74 3.90
C TRP A 100 4.14 8.51 2.82
N ALA A 101 2.93 8.95 3.15
CA ALA A 101 2.11 9.77 2.28
C ALA A 101 1.33 10.81 3.09
N ASP A 102 1.15 12.01 2.53
CA ASP A 102 0.44 13.09 3.21
C ASP A 102 -1.08 12.98 3.06
N ASP A 103 -1.58 12.41 1.97
CA ASP A 103 -3.00 12.50 1.64
C ASP A 103 -3.57 11.31 0.85
N VAL A 104 -4.90 11.19 0.86
CA VAL A 104 -5.70 10.31 0.01
C VAL A 104 -6.15 11.09 -1.21
N GLN A 105 -5.91 10.54 -2.39
CA GLN A 105 -6.33 11.09 -3.66
C GLN A 105 -7.66 10.46 -4.09
N LEU A 106 -8.58 11.27 -4.61
CA LEU A 106 -9.76 10.77 -5.32
C LEU A 106 -9.36 10.37 -6.74
N ILE A 107 -9.61 9.12 -7.12
CA ILE A 107 -9.32 8.59 -8.47
C ILE A 107 -10.30 9.19 -9.52
N GLU A 108 -11.51 9.58 -9.10
CA GLU A 108 -12.52 10.22 -9.95
C GLU A 108 -12.74 11.71 -9.64
N ALA A 109 -11.91 12.57 -10.22
CA ALA A 109 -12.40 13.82 -10.80
C ALA A 109 -13.29 13.53 -12.03
N ARG A 110 -14.34 12.69 -11.87
CA ARG A 110 -15.27 12.30 -12.93
C ARG A 110 -16.72 12.48 -12.46
N LYS A 111 -17.13 13.74 -12.27
CA LYS A 111 -18.36 14.28 -12.91
C LYS A 111 -18.81 15.70 -12.51
N GLU A 112 -18.12 16.48 -11.66
CA GLU A 112 -18.52 17.89 -11.42
C GLU A 112 -17.69 18.93 -12.19
N ARG A 113 -17.24 18.56 -13.40
CA ARG A 113 -17.18 19.48 -14.55
C ARG A 113 -18.12 19.03 -15.68
N ALA A 114 -19.11 18.20 -15.37
CA ALA A 114 -20.09 17.70 -16.33
C ALA A 114 -21.52 17.62 -15.74
N ALA A 115 -21.89 18.59 -14.90
CA ALA A 115 -23.27 18.94 -14.58
C ALA A 115 -23.41 20.47 -14.56
#